data_AF-A0A951VJS5-F1
#
_entry.id   AF-A0A951VJS5-F1
#
_cell.length_a   1.000
_cell.length_b   1.000
_cell.length_c   1.000
_cell.angle_alpha   90.00
_cell.angle_beta   90.00
_cell.angle_gamma   90.00
#
_symmetry.space_group_name_H-M   'P 1'
#
loop_
_entity.id
_entity.type
_entity.pdbx_description
1 polymer ?
#
loop_
_entity_poly.entity_id
_entity_poly.type
_entity_poly.pdbx_seq_one_letter_code
_entity_poly.pdbx_strand_id
1 'polypeptide(L)'
;MKLTEIVAVSGIGGLHKIIGRTKTGLILESINETKKRFATGIQDKVSILDDVSMYTLSGDMRLAEVFVKLNNTGKVPGIKEDPKLLRKFLVDTIELDSERVYDSDIKKLLSWYHIIKDLVDFNTLIEAPETKEEASESAETTKKKSSKKKEETIDTEEEKPKKTAKKTAAKTVTESKTTKATTTKTVKVSSKTTAKTNTYRPKSV
;
A
#
# COMPACT_ATOMS: atom_id res chain seq x y z
N MET A 1 18.33 18.72 -3.72
CA MET A 1 16.88 18.99 -3.48
C MET A 1 16.57 18.67 -2.02
N LYS A 2 15.49 19.18 -1.40
CA LYS A 2 15.13 18.84 0.00
C LYS A 2 13.97 17.84 0.06
N LEU A 3 13.98 16.91 1.02
CA LEU A 3 12.90 15.92 1.19
C LEU A 3 11.52 16.56 1.43
N THR A 4 11.47 17.70 2.12
CA THR A 4 10.27 18.53 2.33
C THR A 4 9.58 18.99 1.05
N GLU A 5 10.29 19.02 -0.08
CA GLU A 5 9.75 19.38 -1.40
C GLU A 5 9.30 18.15 -2.22
N ILE A 6 9.64 16.93 -1.77
CA ILE A 6 9.47 15.69 -2.54
C ILE A 6 8.27 14.90 -2.01
N VAL A 7 7.46 14.43 -2.95
CA VAL A 7 6.13 13.87 -2.71
C VAL A 7 5.92 12.59 -3.51
N ALA A 8 5.34 11.58 -2.85
CA ALA A 8 4.71 10.44 -3.49
C ALA A 8 3.18 10.65 -3.54
N VAL A 9 2.54 10.21 -4.64
CA VAL A 9 1.07 10.25 -4.77
C VAL A 9 0.54 8.83 -4.99
N SER A 10 -0.39 8.40 -4.16
CA SER A 10 -1.00 7.07 -4.19
C SER A 10 -1.62 6.77 -5.56
N GLY A 11 -1.10 5.75 -6.25
CA GLY A 11 -1.58 5.33 -7.58
C GLY A 11 -0.83 5.97 -8.75
N ILE A 12 0.01 6.98 -8.51
CA ILE A 12 0.92 7.54 -9.51
C ILE A 12 2.33 7.01 -9.24
N GLY A 13 2.96 6.44 -10.27
CA GLY A 13 4.31 5.87 -10.14
C GLY A 13 5.41 6.92 -10.18
N GLY A 14 6.36 6.83 -9.24
CA GLY A 14 7.55 7.68 -9.17
C GLY A 14 7.51 8.65 -7.98
N LEU A 15 8.15 9.81 -8.16
CA LEU A 15 8.19 10.92 -7.21
C LEU A 15 8.02 12.25 -7.92
N HIS A 16 7.50 13.23 -7.18
CA HIS A 16 7.18 14.55 -7.70
C HIS A 16 7.71 15.65 -6.76
N LYS A 17 8.16 16.76 -7.33
CA LYS A 17 8.47 17.98 -6.59
C LYS A 17 7.23 18.87 -6.47
N ILE A 18 7.01 19.46 -5.29
CA ILE A 18 6.04 20.53 -5.11
C ILE A 18 6.54 21.81 -5.81
N ILE A 19 5.74 22.34 -6.75
CA ILE A 19 5.92 23.68 -7.32
C ILE A 19 5.07 24.72 -6.57
N GLY A 20 3.86 24.33 -6.15
CA GLY A 20 2.93 25.27 -5.52
C GLY A 20 1.75 24.58 -4.85
N ARG A 21 0.87 25.39 -4.26
CA ARG A 21 -0.35 24.93 -3.56
C ARG A 21 -1.57 25.57 -4.20
N THR A 22 -2.65 24.82 -4.33
CA THR A 22 -3.97 25.33 -4.74
C THR A 22 -4.92 25.34 -3.54
N LYS A 23 -6.15 25.84 -3.71
CA LYS A 23 -7.19 25.75 -2.67
C LYS A 23 -7.59 24.30 -2.32
N THR A 24 -7.25 23.32 -3.17
CA THR A 24 -7.78 21.95 -3.12
C THR A 24 -6.71 20.85 -3.23
N GLY A 25 -5.42 21.19 -3.19
CA GLY A 25 -4.31 20.26 -3.37
C GLY A 25 -2.98 20.94 -3.68
N LEU A 26 -2.04 20.19 -4.26
CA LEU A 26 -0.70 20.65 -4.65
C LEU A 26 -0.53 20.66 -6.17
N ILE A 27 0.27 21.62 -6.67
CA ILE A 27 0.81 21.60 -8.02
C ILE A 27 2.15 20.87 -7.97
N LEU A 28 2.23 19.75 -8.68
CA LEU A 28 3.36 18.82 -8.66
C LEU A 28 4.04 18.73 -10.03
N GLU A 29 5.36 18.55 -10.03
CA GLU A 29 6.18 18.29 -11.21
C GLU A 29 6.88 16.95 -11.07
N SER A 30 6.82 16.09 -12.09
CA SER A 30 7.53 14.81 -12.09
C SER A 30 9.04 15.02 -12.02
N ILE A 31 9.70 14.32 -11.10
CA ILE A 31 11.17 14.37 -10.96
C ILE A 31 11.86 13.62 -12.12
N ASN A 32 11.14 12.73 -12.80
CA ASN A 32 11.61 12.04 -14.00
C ASN A 32 11.84 13.01 -15.17
N GLU A 33 12.70 12.61 -16.10
CA GLU A 33 13.16 13.36 -17.29
C GLU A 33 12.08 14.18 -18.02
N THR A 34 10.86 13.66 -18.15
CA THR A 34 9.75 14.31 -18.86
C THR A 34 9.18 15.57 -18.17
N LYS A 35 9.54 15.83 -16.90
CA LYS A 35 9.15 17.03 -16.10
C LYS A 35 7.68 17.46 -16.22
N LYS A 36 6.77 16.48 -16.38
CA LYS A 36 5.34 16.75 -16.55
C LYS A 36 4.73 17.30 -15.26
N ARG A 37 3.93 18.36 -15.40
CA ARG A 37 3.22 19.03 -14.31
C ARG A 37 1.76 18.59 -14.26
N PHE A 38 1.22 18.44 -13.05
CA PHE A 38 -0.19 18.19 -12.81
C PHE A 38 -0.62 18.80 -11.46
N ALA A 39 -1.92 19.00 -11.27
CA ALA A 39 -2.49 19.36 -9.98
C ALA A 39 -3.11 18.11 -9.34
N THR A 40 -2.96 17.97 -8.03
CA THR A 40 -3.67 16.98 -7.21
C THR A 40 -5.00 17.54 -6.72
N GLY A 41 -5.99 16.65 -6.56
CA GLY A 41 -7.29 16.95 -5.97
C GLY A 41 -7.42 16.43 -4.53
N ILE A 42 -8.53 16.77 -3.88
CA ILE A 42 -8.82 16.47 -2.47
C ILE A 42 -8.83 14.95 -2.17
N GLN A 43 -9.10 14.12 -3.18
CA GLN A 43 -9.17 12.65 -3.04
C GLN A 43 -7.82 11.94 -3.24
N ASP A 44 -6.82 12.65 -3.74
CA ASP A 44 -5.48 12.10 -3.95
C ASP A 44 -4.78 11.95 -2.59
N LYS A 45 -4.28 10.74 -2.30
CA LYS A 45 -3.46 10.52 -1.11
C LYS A 45 -2.03 10.92 -1.42
N VAL A 46 -1.63 12.04 -0.86
CA VAL A 46 -0.35 12.73 -1.08
C VAL A 46 0.51 12.57 0.18
N SER A 47 1.75 12.12 0.02
CA SER A 47 2.70 11.91 1.14
C SER A 47 4.01 12.63 0.87
N ILE A 48 4.40 13.54 1.75
CA ILE A 48 5.71 14.22 1.72
C ILE A 48 6.75 13.25 2.30
N LEU A 49 7.92 13.11 1.66
CA LEU A 49 8.91 12.11 2.07
C LEU A 49 9.56 12.41 3.44
N ASP A 50 9.54 13.67 3.87
CA ASP A 50 10.05 14.13 5.17
C ASP A 50 9.17 13.69 6.37
N ASP A 51 7.87 13.52 6.12
CA ASP A 51 6.86 13.12 7.12
C ASP A 51 6.73 11.58 7.26
N VAL A 52 7.39 10.80 6.39
CA VAL A 52 7.29 9.33 6.38
C VAL A 52 8.38 8.70 7.26
N SER A 53 7.95 7.78 8.12
CA SER A 53 8.81 6.92 8.95
C SER A 53 8.75 5.45 8.51
N MET A 54 9.69 4.66 9.02
CA MET A 54 9.81 3.22 8.88
C MET A 54 9.86 2.56 10.26
N TYR A 55 9.11 1.47 10.45
CA TYR A 55 9.18 0.70 11.69
C TYR A 55 10.49 -0.09 11.78
N THR A 56 11.17 0.09 12.90
CA THR A 56 12.40 -0.61 13.30
C THR A 56 12.17 -1.27 14.66
N LEU A 57 13.04 -2.18 15.07
CA LEU A 57 12.98 -2.87 16.37
C LEU A 57 12.95 -1.88 17.55
N SER A 58 13.62 -0.74 17.40
CA SER A 58 13.78 0.30 18.42
C SER A 58 12.71 1.41 18.37
N GLY A 59 11.83 1.41 17.35
CA GLY A 59 10.80 2.44 17.16
C GLY A 59 10.66 2.91 15.71
N ASP A 60 10.26 4.16 15.50
CA ASP A 60 10.01 4.75 14.19
C ASP A 60 11.22 5.59 13.71
N MET A 61 11.81 5.23 12.58
CA MET A 61 12.98 5.92 11.98
C MET A 61 12.54 6.75 10.76
N ARG A 62 12.97 8.01 10.63
CA ARG A 62 12.54 8.86 9.50
C ARG A 62 13.23 8.45 8.19
N LEU A 63 12.58 8.67 7.05
CA LEU A 63 13.19 8.38 5.74
C LEU A 63 14.52 9.10 5.51
N ALA A 64 14.74 10.29 6.09
CA ALA A 64 16.03 10.98 6.03
C ALA A 64 17.18 10.13 6.59
N GLU A 65 17.00 9.59 7.79
CA GLU A 65 17.96 8.71 8.48
C GLU A 65 18.16 7.39 7.72
N VAL A 66 17.06 6.79 7.25
CA VAL A 66 17.10 5.55 6.46
C VAL A 66 17.88 5.74 5.15
N PHE A 67 17.65 6.85 4.43
CA PHE A 67 18.38 7.12 3.19
C PHE A 67 19.88 7.41 3.42
N VAL A 68 20.26 8.05 4.54
CA VAL A 68 21.68 8.21 4.91
C VAL A 68 22.33 6.87 5.23
N LYS A 69 21.71 6.01 6.06
CA LYS A 69 22.23 4.66 6.34
C LYS A 69 22.40 3.83 5.05
N LEU A 70 21.44 3.91 4.14
CA LEU A 70 21.50 3.25 2.81
C LEU A 70 22.62 3.79 1.92
N ASN A 71 22.84 5.11 1.92
CA ASN A 71 23.92 5.74 1.17
C ASN A 71 25.30 5.35 1.71
N ASN A 72 25.44 5.31 3.05
CA ASN A 72 26.68 4.92 3.72
C ASN A 72 27.07 3.45 3.47
N THR A 73 26.08 2.58 3.19
CA THR A 73 26.32 1.18 2.78
C THR A 73 26.92 1.09 1.37
N GLY A 74 26.87 2.17 0.57
CA GLY A 74 27.51 2.31 -0.75
C GLY A 74 26.90 1.48 -1.89
N LYS A 75 26.26 0.34 -1.58
CA LYS A 75 25.65 -0.57 -2.55
C LYS A 75 24.26 -1.00 -2.09
N VAL A 76 23.23 -0.30 -2.60
CA VAL A 76 21.82 -0.63 -2.36
C VAL A 76 21.32 -1.65 -3.41
N PRO A 77 20.63 -2.73 -3.02
CA PRO A 77 20.05 -3.73 -3.92
C PRO A 77 19.01 -3.16 -4.91
N GLY A 78 18.90 -3.82 -6.07
CA GLY A 78 17.97 -3.44 -7.12
C GLY A 78 16.52 -3.81 -6.80
N ILE A 79 15.58 -2.92 -7.17
CA ILE A 79 14.12 -3.04 -6.91
C ILE A 79 13.51 -4.37 -7.42
N LYS A 80 14.17 -5.05 -8.35
CA LYS A 80 13.74 -6.32 -8.99
C LYS A 80 14.27 -7.59 -8.30
N GLU A 81 15.06 -7.48 -7.25
CA GLU A 81 15.59 -8.64 -6.52
C GLU A 81 14.52 -9.34 -5.66
N ASP A 82 14.84 -10.53 -5.15
CA ASP A 82 13.92 -11.31 -4.32
C ASP A 82 13.58 -10.55 -3.02
N PRO A 83 12.28 -10.46 -2.63
CA PRO A 83 11.88 -9.69 -1.46
C PRO A 83 12.54 -10.12 -0.16
N LYS A 84 12.96 -11.39 -0.02
CA LYS A 84 13.67 -11.87 1.19
C LYS A 84 15.11 -11.35 1.24
N LEU A 85 15.75 -11.13 0.10
CA LEU A 85 17.07 -10.48 0.03
C LEU A 85 16.97 -9.01 0.38
N LEU A 86 16.00 -8.29 -0.22
CA LEU A 86 15.72 -6.88 0.07
C LEU A 86 15.41 -6.66 1.55
N ARG A 87 14.59 -7.55 2.15
CA ARG A 87 14.24 -7.55 3.57
C ARG A 87 15.45 -7.80 4.47
N LYS A 88 16.27 -8.82 4.18
CA LYS A 88 17.50 -9.10 4.93
C LYS A 88 18.45 -7.90 4.95
N PHE A 89 18.66 -7.29 3.79
CA PHE A 89 19.51 -6.10 3.65
C PHE A 89 19.02 -4.91 4.50
N LEU A 90 17.71 -4.67 4.58
CA LEU A 90 17.16 -3.62 5.45
C LEU A 90 17.18 -3.99 6.95
N VAL A 91 17.03 -5.26 7.31
CA VAL A 91 17.24 -5.70 8.71
C VAL A 91 18.68 -5.45 9.13
N ASP A 92 19.65 -5.79 8.28
CA ASP A 92 21.09 -5.61 8.48
C ASP A 92 21.51 -4.12 8.52
N THR A 93 20.88 -3.26 7.71
CA THR A 93 21.24 -1.83 7.60
C THR A 93 20.51 -0.92 8.59
N ILE A 94 19.24 -1.20 8.90
CA ILE A 94 18.35 -0.29 9.66
C ILE A 94 17.52 -0.95 10.76
N GLU A 95 17.78 -2.21 11.13
CA GLU A 95 17.06 -2.93 12.20
C GLU A 95 15.53 -2.99 11.96
N LEU A 96 15.13 -3.18 10.70
CA LEU A 96 13.74 -3.17 10.24
C LEU A 96 12.82 -4.16 11.01
N ASP A 97 11.68 -3.67 11.54
CA ASP A 97 10.64 -4.55 12.09
C ASP A 97 9.97 -5.32 10.94
N SER A 98 10.30 -6.61 10.83
CA SER A 98 9.80 -7.45 9.74
C SER A 98 8.32 -7.81 9.85
N GLU A 99 7.71 -7.78 11.03
CA GLU A 99 6.29 -8.14 11.19
C GLU A 99 5.36 -6.97 10.83
N ARG A 100 5.84 -5.73 11.00
CA ARG A 100 5.06 -4.51 10.64
C ARG A 100 5.23 -4.06 9.20
N VAL A 101 6.37 -4.35 8.57
CA VAL A 101 6.72 -3.80 7.26
C VAL A 101 6.44 -4.80 6.14
N TYR A 102 5.58 -4.41 5.17
CA TYR A 102 5.28 -5.24 4.00
C TYR A 102 6.36 -5.11 2.90
N ASP A 103 6.54 -6.17 2.11
CA ASP A 103 7.48 -6.20 0.98
C ASP A 103 7.19 -5.11 -0.07
N SER A 104 5.95 -4.62 -0.14
CA SER A 104 5.53 -3.49 -0.96
C SER A 104 6.13 -2.16 -0.51
N ASP A 105 6.34 -1.97 0.79
CA ASP A 105 6.90 -0.75 1.36
C ASP A 105 8.41 -0.73 1.22
N ILE A 106 9.05 -1.88 1.45
CA ILE A 106 10.47 -2.14 1.10
C ILE A 106 10.74 -1.77 -0.36
N LYS A 107 9.92 -2.27 -1.30
CA LYS A 107 10.08 -1.99 -2.74
C LYS A 107 9.79 -0.54 -3.12
N LYS A 108 8.84 0.14 -2.46
CA LYS A 108 8.59 1.57 -2.65
C LYS A 108 9.77 2.41 -2.15
N LEU A 109 10.28 2.14 -0.95
CA LEU A 109 11.43 2.85 -0.38
C LEU A 109 12.67 2.74 -1.26
N LEU A 110 13.00 1.52 -1.69
CA LEU A 110 14.15 1.30 -2.60
C LEU A 110 13.95 2.00 -3.94
N SER A 111 12.72 2.02 -4.48
CA SER A 111 12.38 2.77 -5.69
C SER A 111 12.57 4.28 -5.51
N TRP A 112 12.13 4.83 -4.38
CA TRP A 112 12.31 6.24 -4.03
C TRP A 112 13.79 6.62 -3.88
N TYR A 113 14.57 5.82 -3.16
CA TYR A 113 16.02 5.99 -3.03
C TYR A 113 16.72 6.06 -4.40
N HIS A 114 16.41 5.12 -5.30
CA HIS A 114 17.00 5.07 -6.64
C HIS A 114 16.65 6.28 -7.53
N ILE A 115 15.55 6.98 -7.26
CA ILE A 115 15.15 8.21 -7.97
C ILE A 115 15.87 9.44 -7.42
N ILE A 116 16.05 9.53 -6.10
CA ILE A 116 16.53 10.76 -5.44
C ILE A 116 18.04 10.78 -5.16
N LYS A 117 18.72 9.62 -5.16
CA LYS A 117 20.15 9.50 -4.82
C LYS A 117 21.10 10.37 -5.65
N ASP A 118 20.74 10.68 -6.89
CA ASP A 118 21.53 11.51 -7.80
C ASP A 118 21.07 12.99 -7.81
N LEU A 119 20.12 13.36 -6.92
CA LEU A 119 19.40 14.65 -6.88
C LEU A 119 19.33 15.30 -5.48
N VAL A 120 19.64 14.53 -4.43
CA VAL A 120 19.63 14.91 -3.01
C VAL A 120 20.97 14.51 -2.41
N ASP A 121 21.71 15.46 -1.84
CA ASP A 121 22.89 15.13 -1.05
C ASP A 121 22.42 14.69 0.35
N PHE A 122 22.36 13.37 0.55
CA PHE A 122 21.86 12.79 1.79
C PHE A 122 22.66 13.24 3.02
N ASN A 123 23.95 13.53 2.88
CA ASN A 123 24.81 13.93 4.00
C ASN A 123 24.33 15.25 4.64
N THR A 124 23.76 16.16 3.81
CA THR A 124 23.21 17.45 4.26
C THR A 124 21.82 17.36 4.91
N LEU A 125 21.21 16.17 4.97
CA LEU A 125 19.87 15.99 5.57
C LEU A 125 19.89 15.86 7.10
N ILE A 126 21.06 15.60 7.70
CA ILE A 126 21.23 15.31 9.13
C ILE A 126 22.42 16.11 9.69
N GLU A 127 22.51 17.40 9.35
CA GLU A 127 23.58 18.26 9.87
C GLU A 127 23.44 18.47 11.38
N ALA A 128 24.40 17.88 12.11
CA ALA A 128 24.67 17.92 13.55
C ALA A 128 23.76 17.06 14.48
N PRO A 129 24.34 16.16 15.32
CA PRO A 129 25.69 15.56 15.24
C PRO A 129 25.71 14.02 15.39
N GLU A 130 26.90 13.43 15.23
CA GLU A 130 27.15 12.00 15.42
C GLU A 130 27.04 11.55 16.89
N THR A 131 26.43 10.38 17.14
CA THR A 131 26.73 9.41 18.21
C THR A 131 26.00 8.12 17.81
N LYS A 132 26.64 7.14 17.16
CA LYS A 132 27.45 6.04 17.73
C LYS A 132 26.76 5.26 18.86
N GLU A 133 26.48 4.00 18.55
CA GLU A 133 26.69 2.83 19.42
C GLU A 133 26.22 2.93 20.88
N GLU A 134 25.05 2.37 21.19
CA GLU A 134 25.03 1.25 22.16
C GLU A 134 23.81 0.34 21.97
N ALA A 135 24.02 -0.95 22.23
CA ALA A 135 22.98 -1.96 22.27
C ALA A 135 23.25 -2.92 23.44
N SER A 136 22.36 -2.95 24.44
CA SER A 136 22.18 -4.14 25.28
C SER A 136 20.79 -4.23 25.91
N GLU A 137 20.37 -5.48 26.11
CA GLU A 137 19.47 -6.01 27.12
C GLU A 137 18.37 -5.12 27.76
N SER A 138 17.12 -5.53 27.54
CA SER A 138 16.43 -6.27 28.61
C SER A 138 15.41 -7.26 28.02
N ALA A 139 15.33 -8.46 28.58
CA ALA A 139 14.35 -9.48 28.25
C ALA A 139 13.62 -9.99 29.51
N GLU A 140 12.42 -10.57 29.31
CA GLU A 140 11.56 -11.18 30.35
C GLU A 140 10.94 -10.20 31.40
N THR A 141 9.82 -10.48 32.07
CA THR A 141 8.95 -11.69 32.06
C THR A 141 7.43 -11.38 32.14
N THR A 142 6.65 -12.42 31.88
CA THR A 142 5.20 -12.56 31.60
C THR A 142 4.14 -12.28 32.70
N LYS A 143 2.99 -11.76 32.24
CA LYS A 143 1.56 -12.22 32.45
C LYS A 143 0.80 -12.09 33.81
N LYS A 144 -0.54 -11.97 33.62
CA LYS A 144 -1.73 -12.13 34.51
C LYS A 144 -2.09 -10.95 35.44
N LYS A 145 -3.35 -10.74 35.90
CA LYS A 145 -4.75 -10.91 35.39
C LYS A 145 -5.74 -10.91 36.58
N SER A 146 -6.59 -9.89 36.73
CA SER A 146 -7.86 -9.87 37.51
C SER A 146 -8.54 -8.48 37.33
N SER A 147 -9.77 -8.31 36.82
CA SER A 147 -11.13 -8.60 37.36
C SER A 147 -11.65 -7.52 38.33
N LYS A 148 -12.94 -7.14 38.43
CA LYS A 148 -14.20 -7.39 37.66
C LYS A 148 -15.33 -6.50 38.29
N LYS A 149 -16.51 -6.42 37.63
CA LYS A 149 -17.84 -6.02 38.17
C LYS A 149 -18.16 -4.51 38.01
N LYS A 150 -19.40 -4.04 37.77
CA LYS A 150 -20.79 -4.59 37.87
C LYS A 150 -21.54 -4.32 36.52
N GLU A 151 -22.40 -5.18 35.95
CA GLU A 151 -23.80 -5.51 36.35
C GLU A 151 -24.66 -4.23 36.54
N GLU A 152 -25.91 -4.11 36.03
CA GLU A 152 -26.96 -5.15 35.91
C GLU A 152 -28.05 -4.80 34.84
N THR A 153 -28.97 -5.73 34.57
CA THR A 153 -30.06 -5.67 33.56
C THR A 153 -31.44 -5.37 34.18
N ILE A 154 -32.33 -4.68 33.46
CA ILE A 154 -33.80 -4.76 33.64
C ILE A 154 -34.50 -4.71 32.27
N ASP A 155 -35.29 -5.74 31.96
CA ASP A 155 -36.26 -5.78 30.87
C ASP A 155 -37.67 -5.40 31.36
N THR A 156 -38.52 -4.84 30.49
CA THR A 156 -39.98 -4.90 30.63
C THR A 156 -40.62 -4.73 29.24
N GLU A 157 -41.62 -5.56 28.95
CA GLU A 157 -42.29 -5.72 27.65
C GLU A 157 -43.82 -5.58 27.82
N GLU A 158 -44.55 -5.33 26.71
CA GLU A 158 -46.02 -5.34 26.58
C GLU A 158 -46.84 -4.22 27.32
N GLU A 159 -48.04 -3.80 26.86
CA GLU A 159 -48.73 -4.08 25.58
C GLU A 159 -49.56 -2.89 25.05
N LYS A 160 -50.21 -3.11 23.90
CA LYS A 160 -50.93 -2.12 23.07
C LYS A 160 -52.39 -1.89 23.49
N PRO A 161 -52.94 -0.74 23.06
CA PRO A 161 -54.30 -0.60 22.51
C PRO A 161 -54.37 -1.08 21.04
N LYS A 162 -55.52 -1.63 20.59
CA LYS A 162 -55.64 -2.34 19.29
C LYS A 162 -56.67 -1.74 18.31
N LYS A 163 -56.20 -1.21 17.17
CA LYS A 163 -56.92 -0.89 15.89
C LYS A 163 -55.88 -0.38 14.83
N THR A 164 -56.15 -0.16 13.53
CA THR A 164 -57.43 -0.06 12.77
C THR A 164 -57.46 -0.97 11.52
N ALA A 165 -57.55 -0.45 10.27
CA ALA A 165 -57.95 -1.19 9.06
C ALA A 165 -57.62 -0.37 7.77
N LYS A 166 -57.35 -0.95 6.58
CA LYS A 166 -58.10 -2.04 5.90
C LYS A 166 -57.32 -2.79 4.78
N LYS A 167 -57.15 -4.12 4.95
CA LYS A 167 -57.20 -5.28 3.98
C LYS A 167 -56.67 -5.16 2.51
N THR A 168 -55.67 -5.95 2.02
CA THR A 168 -55.61 -7.39 1.53
C THR A 168 -56.23 -7.67 0.13
N ALA A 169 -55.85 -8.63 -0.74
CA ALA A 169 -54.97 -9.85 -0.70
C ALA A 169 -54.41 -10.23 -2.13
N ALA A 170 -53.30 -11.00 -2.31
CA ALA A 170 -53.13 -12.45 -2.63
C ALA A 170 -53.66 -13.00 -4.01
N LYS A 171 -53.12 -14.05 -4.69
CA LYS A 171 -52.09 -15.10 -4.40
C LYS A 171 -50.82 -15.00 -5.34
N THR A 172 -50.19 -15.91 -6.14
CA THR A 172 -50.25 -17.33 -6.66
C THR A 172 -48.84 -17.61 -7.32
N VAL A 173 -48.13 -18.77 -7.50
CA VAL A 173 -48.32 -20.27 -7.57
C VAL A 173 -48.73 -20.76 -8.99
N THR A 174 -48.16 -21.79 -9.70
CA THR A 174 -47.62 -23.15 -9.35
C THR A 174 -46.57 -23.74 -10.35
N GLU A 175 -45.50 -24.43 -9.87
CA GLU A 175 -44.70 -25.60 -10.40
C GLU A 175 -44.23 -25.71 -11.91
N SER A 176 -43.30 -26.57 -12.39
CA SER A 176 -42.69 -27.90 -12.04
C SER A 176 -41.28 -28.08 -12.70
N LYS A 177 -40.44 -29.16 -12.63
CA LYS A 177 -39.98 -30.19 -11.64
C LYS A 177 -38.82 -31.07 -12.27
N THR A 178 -37.80 -31.49 -11.48
CA THR A 178 -36.92 -32.72 -11.64
C THR A 178 -35.98 -32.86 -12.89
N THR A 179 -34.88 -33.66 -12.99
CA THR A 179 -34.19 -34.67 -12.11
C THR A 179 -32.67 -34.90 -12.40
N LYS A 180 -32.01 -35.68 -11.53
CA LYS A 180 -30.60 -36.18 -11.41
C LYS A 180 -29.86 -36.79 -12.65
N ALA A 181 -28.52 -36.90 -12.48
CA ALA A 181 -27.57 -37.97 -12.92
C ALA A 181 -27.04 -38.00 -14.38
N THR A 182 -25.92 -38.65 -14.79
CA THR A 182 -24.56 -38.98 -14.24
C THR A 182 -23.71 -39.56 -15.41
N THR A 183 -22.35 -39.53 -15.34
CA THR A 183 -21.35 -40.41 -16.04
C THR A 183 -20.78 -40.06 -17.44
N THR A 184 -19.52 -40.52 -17.67
CA THR A 184 -18.76 -40.73 -18.94
C THR A 184 -18.34 -39.50 -19.78
N LYS A 185 -17.05 -39.29 -20.13
CA LYS A 185 -16.17 -39.98 -21.13
C LYS A 185 -16.69 -39.84 -22.58
N THR A 186 -15.91 -39.53 -23.64
CA THR A 186 -14.43 -39.49 -23.84
C THR A 186 -14.05 -38.75 -25.15
N VAL A 187 -12.74 -38.48 -25.40
CA VAL A 187 -12.09 -38.40 -26.75
C VAL A 187 -12.43 -37.16 -27.62
N LYS A 188 -11.56 -36.56 -28.48
CA LYS A 188 -10.09 -36.59 -28.76
C LYS A 188 -9.78 -35.55 -29.89
N VAL A 189 -8.49 -35.33 -30.19
CA VAL A 189 -7.90 -34.79 -31.47
C VAL A 189 -7.60 -33.26 -31.51
N SER A 190 -6.62 -32.94 -32.36
CA SER A 190 -5.83 -31.72 -32.63
C SER A 190 -6.64 -30.55 -33.27
N SER A 191 -6.11 -29.34 -33.56
CA SER A 191 -4.73 -29.02 -33.98
C SER A 191 -4.26 -27.54 -33.86
N LYS A 192 -3.00 -27.39 -33.42
CA LYS A 192 -1.86 -26.75 -34.12
C LYS A 192 -2.06 -25.45 -34.96
N THR A 193 -1.85 -24.30 -34.32
CA THR A 193 -0.94 -23.17 -34.70
C THR A 193 -1.07 -22.41 -36.05
N THR A 194 -0.58 -21.15 -36.04
CA THR A 194 -0.15 -20.25 -37.16
C THR A 194 -1.18 -19.48 -38.01
N ALA A 195 -1.54 -18.28 -37.53
CA ALA A 195 -1.19 -16.93 -38.04
C ALA A 195 -1.30 -16.54 -39.56
N LYS A 196 -1.48 -15.21 -39.76
CA LYS A 196 -1.55 -14.41 -41.02
C LYS A 196 -2.90 -14.47 -41.77
N THR A 197 -3.41 -13.41 -42.40
CA THR A 197 -2.95 -12.00 -42.53
C THR A 197 -4.15 -11.04 -42.61
N ASN A 198 -3.99 -9.78 -42.19
CA ASN A 198 -5.01 -8.73 -42.32
C ASN A 198 -4.88 -7.99 -43.67
N THR A 199 -5.92 -8.01 -44.51
CA THR A 199 -5.89 -7.41 -45.85
C THR A 199 -6.64 -6.08 -45.89
N TYR A 200 -5.89 -4.99 -46.04
CA TYR A 200 -6.40 -3.62 -46.13
C TYR A 200 -7.16 -3.37 -47.45
N ARG A 201 -8.37 -2.83 -47.37
CA ARG A 201 -9.23 -2.51 -48.53
C ARG A 201 -9.13 -1.01 -48.86
N PRO A 202 -8.55 -0.61 -50.00
CA PRO A 202 -8.54 0.79 -50.41
C PRO A 202 -9.96 1.27 -50.76
N LYS A 203 -10.19 2.58 -50.58
CA LYS A 203 -11.40 3.27 -51.05
C LYS A 203 -11.22 3.67 -52.51
N SER A 204 -12.28 3.56 -53.31
CA SER A 204 -12.33 4.09 -54.68
C SER A 204 -12.51 5.61 -54.68
N VAL A 205 -11.91 6.23 -55.70
CA VAL A 205 -12.33 7.51 -56.30
C VAL A 205 -12.64 7.19 -57.77
#